data_AF-A0A7S4P0J6-F1
#
_entry.id   AF-A0A7S4P0J6-F1
#
_cell.length_a   1.000
_cell.length_b   1.000
_cell.length_c   1.000
_cell.angle_alpha   90.00
_cell.angle_beta   90.00
_cell.angle_gamma   90.00
#
_symmetry.space_group_name_H-M   'P 1'
#
loop_
_entity.id
_entity.type
_entity.pdbx_description
1 polymer ?
#
loop_
_entity_poly.entity_id
_entity_poly.type
_entity_poly.pdbx_seq_one_letter_code
_entity_poly.pdbx_strand_id
1 'polypeptide(L)'
;GMILPRNSLPTVITEPFKNKVPSSTFTSDPCRIKFYSQELLFHRDDICSKLRQYSRRPSNTEKSVYEHAAKTILCQGHLCPLPLHVAPIDWNYDHALRMYPLPNVLIL
;
A
#
# COMPACT_ATOMS: atom_id res chain seq x y z
N GLY A 1 3.04 -6.86 -15.43
CA GLY A 1 1.87 -6.20 -14.82
C GLY A 1 2.06 -6.23 -13.32
N MET A 2 1.88 -5.11 -12.62
CA MET A 2 2.15 -5.03 -11.19
C MET A 2 1.01 -5.67 -10.41
N ILE A 3 1.09 -6.98 -10.21
CA ILE A 3 0.23 -7.74 -9.30
C ILE A 3 0.68 -7.42 -7.87
N LEU A 4 -0.28 -7.16 -6.98
CA LEU A 4 -0.03 -6.97 -5.55
C LEU A 4 -0.26 -8.28 -4.79
N PRO A 5 0.50 -8.57 -3.71
CA PRO A 5 1.66 -7.83 -3.22
C PRO A 5 2.91 -8.07 -4.08
N ARG A 6 3.80 -7.08 -4.10
CA ARG A 6 5.07 -7.14 -4.80
C ARG A 6 6.17 -7.66 -3.88
N ASN A 7 6.91 -8.66 -4.35
CA ASN A 7 8.09 -9.16 -3.66
C ASN A 7 9.17 -8.07 -3.52
N SER A 8 10.06 -8.23 -2.55
CA SER A 8 11.23 -7.38 -2.41
C SER A 8 12.15 -7.49 -3.63
N LEU A 9 13.02 -6.50 -3.78
CA LEU A 9 14.01 -6.50 -4.85
C LEU A 9 14.95 -7.72 -4.71
N PRO A 10 15.30 -8.39 -5.84
CA PRO A 10 16.22 -9.52 -5.83
C PRO A 10 17.56 -9.19 -5.14
N THR A 11 18.15 -10.19 -4.48
CA THR A 11 19.43 -10.03 -3.76
C THR A 11 20.54 -9.58 -4.68
N VAL A 12 20.58 -10.09 -5.91
CA VAL A 12 21.56 -9.74 -6.95
C VAL A 12 21.69 -8.22 -7.16
N ILE A 13 20.58 -7.48 -7.07
CA ILE A 13 20.57 -6.02 -7.25
C ILE A 13 20.88 -5.30 -5.93
N THR A 14 20.47 -5.88 -4.80
CA THR A 14 20.55 -5.22 -3.49
C THR A 14 21.86 -5.49 -2.74
N GLU A 15 22.57 -6.58 -3.05
CA GLU A 15 23.88 -6.95 -2.50
C GLU A 15 24.93 -5.83 -2.57
N PRO A 16 25.21 -5.20 -3.73
CA PRO A 16 26.21 -4.13 -3.80
C PRO A 16 25.86 -2.91 -2.94
N PHE A 17 24.56 -2.66 -2.73
CA PHE A 17 24.10 -1.57 -1.87
C PHE A 17 24.20 -1.94 -0.38
N LYS A 18 23.76 -3.15 -0.02
CA LYS A 18 23.87 -3.68 1.36
C LYS A 18 25.31 -3.73 1.85
N ASN A 19 26.27 -4.04 0.97
CA ASN A 19 27.69 -4.02 1.30
C ASN A 19 28.20 -2.62 1.68
N LYS A 20 27.61 -1.56 1.11
CA LYS A 20 27.95 -0.17 1.44
C LYS A 20 27.18 0.34 2.66
N VAL A 21 25.92 -0.07 2.81
CA VAL A 21 25.01 0.36 3.87
C VAL A 21 24.40 -0.88 4.54
N PRO A 22 25.04 -1.43 5.57
CA PRO A 22 24.59 -2.68 6.21
C PRO A 22 23.27 -2.50 6.97
N SER A 23 22.87 -1.28 7.31
CA SER A 23 21.60 -0.96 7.98
C SER A 23 20.39 -0.90 7.05
N SER A 24 20.54 -1.25 5.77
CA SER A 24 19.46 -1.18 4.78
C SER A 24 18.69 -2.50 4.63
N THR A 25 17.35 -2.40 4.68
CA THR A 25 16.44 -3.54 4.48
C THR A 25 15.53 -3.26 3.30
N PHE A 26 15.51 -4.18 2.33
CA PHE A 26 14.62 -4.11 1.17
C PHE A 26 13.41 -5.01 1.42
N THR A 27 12.23 -4.41 1.49
CA THR A 27 10.97 -5.07 1.85
C THR A 27 10.05 -5.23 0.63
N SER A 28 8.93 -5.91 0.82
CA SER A 28 7.83 -6.01 -0.13
C SER A 28 7.03 -4.72 -0.22
N ASP A 29 6.12 -4.63 -1.20
CA ASP A 29 5.05 -3.64 -1.21
C ASP A 29 3.68 -4.34 -1.24
N PRO A 30 2.80 -4.10 -0.26
CA PRO A 30 2.98 -3.25 0.92
C PRO A 30 3.98 -3.82 1.94
N CYS A 31 4.39 -3.00 2.91
CA CYS A 31 5.15 -3.44 4.07
C CYS A 31 4.67 -2.80 5.38
N ARG A 32 4.77 -3.57 6.46
CA ARG A 32 4.43 -3.15 7.82
C ARG A 32 5.71 -3.04 8.63
N ILE A 33 5.91 -1.89 9.26
CA ILE A 33 7.02 -1.62 10.17
C ILE A 33 6.44 -1.37 11.54
N LYS A 34 6.87 -2.17 12.51
CA LYS A 34 6.50 -1.97 13.91
C LYS A 34 7.57 -1.14 14.60
N PHE A 35 7.18 0.04 15.09
CA PHE A 35 8.04 0.91 15.87
C PHE A 35 7.48 1.02 17.29
N TYR A 36 8.11 0.33 18.24
CA TYR A 36 7.60 0.15 19.60
C TYR A 36 6.15 -0.39 19.64
N SER A 37 5.20 0.40 20.14
CA SER A 37 3.77 0.08 20.21
C SER A 37 3.00 0.51 18.95
N GLN A 38 3.66 1.16 17.98
CA GLN A 38 3.01 1.70 16.80
C GLN A 38 3.26 0.82 15.58
N GLU A 39 2.22 0.61 14.78
CA GLU A 39 2.30 -0.05 13.47
C GLU A 39 2.22 0.99 12.35
N LEU A 40 3.25 1.01 11.50
CA LEU A 40 3.34 1.85 10.32
C LEU A 40 3.16 0.97 9.08
N LEU A 41 2.12 1.23 8.29
CA LEU A 41 1.85 0.53 7.04
C LEU A 41 2.24 1.41 5.86
N PHE A 42 3.16 0.93 5.03
CA PHE A 42 3.59 1.58 3.81
C PHE A 42 3.02 0.83 2.60
N HIS A 43 2.40 1.57 1.71
CA HIS A 43 1.96 1.07 0.42
C HIS A 43 2.34 2.08 -0.65
N ARG A 44 3.01 1.64 -1.71
CA ARG A 44 3.46 2.52 -2.80
C ARG A 44 2.61 2.32 -4.03
N ASP A 45 1.51 3.04 -4.11
CA ASP A 45 0.66 3.06 -5.30
C ASP A 45 -0.13 4.36 -5.36
N ASP A 46 -0.49 4.80 -6.57
CA ASP A 46 -1.35 5.97 -6.74
C ASP A 46 -2.83 5.59 -6.53
N ILE A 47 -3.13 5.07 -5.34
CA ILE A 47 -4.45 4.57 -4.97
C ILE A 47 -5.47 5.71 -4.93
N CYS A 48 -5.05 6.91 -4.54
CA CYS A 48 -5.91 8.10 -4.47
C CYS A 48 -6.42 8.48 -5.86
N SER A 49 -5.54 8.49 -6.88
CA SER A 49 -5.97 8.75 -8.26
C SER A 49 -6.87 7.64 -8.80
N LYS A 50 -6.56 6.37 -8.51
CA LYS A 50 -7.43 5.25 -8.90
C LYS A 50 -8.81 5.35 -8.25
N LEU A 51 -8.90 5.59 -6.94
CA LEU A 51 -10.17 5.76 -6.23
C LEU A 51 -10.97 6.95 -6.77
N ARG A 52 -10.30 8.05 -7.14
CA ARG A 52 -10.96 9.20 -7.79
C ARG A 52 -11.57 8.81 -9.14
N GLN A 53 -10.84 8.05 -9.97
CA GLN A 53 -11.30 7.63 -11.29
C GLN A 53 -12.51 6.69 -11.21
N TYR A 54 -12.52 5.78 -10.24
CA TYR A 54 -13.60 4.79 -10.05
C TYR A 54 -14.67 5.24 -9.04
N SER A 55 -14.60 6.47 -8.56
CA SER A 55 -15.66 7.03 -7.72
C SER A 55 -16.87 7.41 -8.54
N ARG A 56 -18.06 6.96 -8.13
CA ARG A 56 -19.33 7.38 -8.73
C ARG A 56 -19.60 8.88 -8.59
N ARG A 57 -19.05 9.52 -7.56
CA ARG A 57 -19.17 10.95 -7.29
C ARG A 57 -17.78 11.52 -6.97
N PRO A 58 -17.02 11.95 -7.98
CA PRO A 58 -15.72 12.55 -7.75
C PRO A 58 -15.88 13.91 -7.07
N SER A 59 -15.07 14.19 -6.05
CA SER A 59 -14.97 15.53 -5.48
C SER A 59 -14.08 16.41 -6.35
N ASN A 60 -14.49 17.67 -6.58
CA ASN A 60 -13.75 18.61 -7.44
C ASN A 60 -12.58 19.29 -6.72
N THR A 61 -12.59 19.32 -5.38
CA THR A 61 -11.53 19.91 -4.57
C THR A 61 -10.49 18.86 -4.20
N GLU A 62 -9.20 19.14 -4.41
CA GLU A 62 -8.12 18.18 -4.13
C GLU A 62 -8.10 17.73 -2.66
N LYS A 63 -8.28 18.66 -1.71
CA LYS A 63 -8.30 18.34 -0.27
C LYS A 63 -9.36 17.31 0.09
N SER A 64 -10.57 17.44 -0.47
CA SER A 64 -11.64 16.49 -0.18
C SER A 64 -11.45 15.15 -0.88
N VAL A 65 -10.67 15.06 -1.98
CA VAL A 65 -10.35 13.76 -2.60
C VAL A 65 -9.58 12.88 -1.63
N TYR A 66 -8.53 13.42 -1.01
CA TYR A 66 -7.69 12.65 -0.09
C TYR A 66 -8.44 12.24 1.18
N GLU A 67 -9.28 13.12 1.72
CA GLU A 67 -10.13 12.80 2.88
C GLU A 67 -11.14 11.68 2.57
N HIS A 68 -11.80 11.75 1.42
CA HIS A 68 -12.72 10.68 0.99
C HIS A 68 -11.98 9.38 0.73
N ALA A 69 -10.83 9.41 0.05
CA ALA A 69 -10.02 8.23 -0.21
C ALA A 69 -9.54 7.57 1.08
N ALA A 70 -9.00 8.35 2.02
CA ALA A 70 -8.59 7.86 3.34
C ALA A 70 -9.76 7.23 4.09
N LYS A 71 -10.93 7.90 4.10
CA LYS A 71 -12.15 7.36 4.70
C LYS A 71 -12.57 6.04 4.05
N THR A 72 -12.55 5.94 2.73
CA THR A 72 -12.88 4.70 2.01
C THR A 72 -11.93 3.58 2.38
N ILE A 73 -10.62 3.82 2.35
CA ILE A 73 -9.60 2.82 2.65
C ILE A 73 -9.77 2.33 4.10
N LEU A 74 -9.90 3.24 5.07
CA LEU A 74 -10.10 2.90 6.49
C LEU A 74 -11.42 2.14 6.73
N CYS A 75 -12.53 2.59 6.14
CA CYS A 75 -13.83 1.93 6.31
C CYS A 75 -13.89 0.54 5.66
N GLN A 76 -13.19 0.34 4.55
CA GLN A 76 -13.12 -0.97 3.89
C GLN A 76 -12.13 -1.93 4.56
N GLY A 77 -11.18 -1.41 5.36
CA GLY A 77 -10.19 -2.24 6.04
C GLY A 77 -9.26 -2.97 5.07
N HIS A 78 -9.07 -2.44 3.86
CA HIS A 78 -8.25 -3.04 2.80
C HIS A 78 -7.51 -1.95 2.02
N LEU A 79 -6.24 -2.18 1.70
CA LEU A 79 -5.40 -1.20 0.99
C LEU A 79 -5.91 -0.90 -0.42
N CYS A 80 -6.50 -1.90 -1.09
CA CYS A 80 -6.98 -1.79 -2.46
C CYS A 80 -8.47 -2.14 -2.59
N PRO A 81 -9.41 -1.27 -2.18
CA PRO A 81 -10.85 -1.50 -2.34
C PRO A 81 -11.29 -1.18 -3.78
N LEU A 82 -10.63 -1.80 -4.76
CA LEU A 82 -10.80 -1.60 -6.19
C LEU A 82 -11.01 -2.98 -6.85
N PRO A 83 -11.73 -3.03 -7.99
CA PRO A 83 -11.90 -4.28 -8.71
C PRO A 83 -10.59 -4.78 -9.33
N LEU A 84 -10.47 -6.10 -9.48
CA LEU A 84 -9.24 -6.79 -9.93
C LEU A 84 -8.72 -6.34 -11.30
N HIS A 85 -9.59 -5.82 -12.17
CA HIS A 85 -9.17 -5.31 -13.49
C HIS A 85 -8.40 -3.98 -13.38
N VAL A 86 -8.54 -3.25 -12.28
CA VAL A 86 -7.86 -1.98 -12.00
C VAL A 86 -6.61 -2.21 -11.15
N ALA A 87 -6.76 -3.01 -10.11
CA ALA A 87 -5.71 -3.39 -9.18
C ALA A 87 -5.66 -4.91 -9.11
N PRO A 88 -4.82 -5.57 -9.94
CA PRO A 88 -4.71 -7.02 -9.91
C PRO A 88 -4.02 -7.46 -8.63
N ILE A 89 -4.66 -8.38 -7.91
CA ILE A 89 -4.18 -8.92 -6.64
C ILE A 89 -3.97 -10.43 -6.83
N ASP A 90 -2.84 -10.94 -6.33
CA ASP A 90 -2.62 -12.38 -6.20
C ASP A 90 -3.57 -12.92 -5.13
N TRP A 91 -4.49 -13.78 -5.56
CA TRP A 91 -5.52 -14.35 -4.68
C TRP A 91 -4.93 -15.08 -3.48
N ASN A 92 -3.74 -15.68 -3.61
CA ASN A 92 -3.08 -16.35 -2.49
C ASN A 92 -2.66 -15.38 -1.39
N TYR A 93 -2.42 -14.11 -1.74
CA TYR A 93 -1.89 -13.07 -0.85
C TYR A 93 -2.84 -11.89 -0.62
N ASP A 94 -4.14 -12.03 -0.92
CA ASP A 94 -5.17 -11.02 -0.62
C ASP A 94 -5.14 -10.57 0.86
N HIS A 95 -4.91 -11.53 1.76
CA HIS A 95 -4.84 -11.28 3.20
C HIS A 95 -3.74 -10.29 3.61
N ALA A 96 -2.65 -10.18 2.83
CA ALA A 96 -1.54 -9.28 3.11
C ALA A 96 -1.91 -7.80 2.92
N LEU A 97 -2.94 -7.52 2.10
CA LEU A 97 -3.44 -6.17 1.81
C LEU A 97 -4.53 -5.72 2.79
N ARG A 98 -5.02 -6.61 3.67
CA ARG A 98 -6.00 -6.25 4.71
C ARG A 98 -5.36 -5.39 5.78
N MET A 99 -6.13 -4.48 6.36
CA MET A 99 -5.71 -3.55 7.43
C MET A 99 -6.44 -3.86 8.73
N TYR A 100 -6.54 -5.15 9.06
CA TYR A 100 -7.05 -5.58 10.35
C TYR A 100 -5.94 -6.28 11.14
N PRO A 101 -5.58 -5.81 12.35
CA PRO A 101 -6.05 -4.58 13.00
C PRO A 101 -5.62 -3.31 12.24
N LEU A 102 -6.28 -2.18 12.54
CA LEU A 102 -5.96 -0.90 11.91
C LEU A 102 -4.57 -0.40 12.35
N PRO A 103 -3.70 0.03 11.41
CA PRO A 103 -2.40 0.56 11.76
C PRO A 103 -2.51 1.93 12.42
N ASN A 104 -1.48 2.32 13.17
CA ASN A 104 -1.41 3.66 13.76
C ASN A 104 -1.12 4.73 12.71
N VAL A 105 -0.28 4.40 11.73
CA VAL A 105 0.09 5.30 10.64
C VAL A 105 0.00 4.54 9.32
N LEU A 106 -0.69 5.13 8.36
CA LEU A 106 -0.80 4.64 6.99
C LEU A 106 -0.13 5.64 6.05
N ILE A 107 0.78 5.14 5.22
CA ILE A 107 1.52 5.91 4.21
C ILE A 107 1.16 5.32 2.85
N LEU A 108 0.55 6.17 2.00
CA LEU A 108 0.03 5.85 0.67
C LEU A 108 0.80 6.67 -0.38
#